data_AF-U7LEU2-F1
#
_entry.id   AF-U7LEU2-F1
#
_cell.length_a   1.000
_cell.length_b   1.000
_cell.length_c   1.000
_cell.angle_alpha   90.00
_cell.angle_beta   90.00
_cell.angle_gamma   90.00
#
_symmetry.space_group_name_H-M   'P 1'
#
loop_
_entity.id
_entity.type
_entity.pdbx_description
1 polymer ?
#
loop_
_entity_poly.entity_id
_entity_poly.type
_entity_poly.pdbx_seq_one_letter_code
_entity_poly.pdbx_strand_id
1 'polypeptide(L)' 'MGNVKIQAAELPEYKGKRVVLFPSTFDPEKIADRITYAAEYDGTVHGVTRDGRFTLKATSTVLVDPTT' A
#
# COMPACT_ATOMS: atom_id res chain seq x y z
N MET A 1 -16.17 -1.45 -4.77
CA MET A 1 -15.63 -1.17 -3.42
C MET A 1 -14.76 0.06 -3.51
N GLY A 2 -15.01 1.07 -2.68
CA GLY A 2 -14.28 2.34 -2.74
C GLY A 2 -12.96 2.22 -1.97
N ASN A 3 -11.82 2.35 -2.66
CA ASN A 3 -10.54 2.45 -1.98
C ASN A 3 -10.39 3.82 -1.31
N VAL A 4 -9.73 3.87 -0.16
CA VAL A 4 -9.32 5.11 0.52
C VAL A 4 -7.93 5.52 0.03
N LYS A 5 -7.74 6.83 -0.16
CA LYS A 5 -6.43 7.43 -0.48
C LYS A 5 -5.72 7.77 0.83
N ILE A 6 -4.50 7.25 1.00
CA ILE A 6 -3.64 7.54 2.15
C ILE A 6 -2.22 7.86 1.67
N GLN A 7 -1.38 8.38 2.55
CA GLN A 7 0.05 8.47 2.36
C GLN A 7 0.73 7.13 2.67
N ALA A 8 1.84 6.83 2.00
CA ALA A 8 2.58 5.60 2.23
C ALA A 8 3.07 5.49 3.68
N ALA A 9 3.35 6.61 4.35
CA ALA A 9 3.70 6.68 5.77
C ALA A 9 2.70 5.96 6.69
N GLU A 10 1.44 5.92 6.27
CA GLU A 10 0.34 5.32 7.05
C GLU A 10 0.26 3.80 6.86
N LEU A 11 0.92 3.22 5.85
CA LEU A 11 0.88 1.77 5.53
C LEU A 11 1.18 0.83 6.71
N PRO A 12 2.09 1.14 7.66
CA PRO A 12 2.31 0.30 8.85
C PRO A 12 1.05 0.06 9.69
N GLU A 13 0.06 0.95 9.64
CA GLU A 13 -1.22 0.83 10.36
C GLU A 13 -2.24 -0.06 9.61
N TYR A 14 -2.01 -0.33 8.32
CA TYR A 14 -2.91 -1.08 7.44
C TYR A 14 -2.38 -2.49 7.11
N LYS A 15 -1.58 -3.09 8.00
CA LYS A 15 -1.10 -4.48 7.84
C LYS A 15 -2.29 -5.44 7.70
N GLY A 16 -2.21 -6.34 6.72
CA GLY A 16 -3.29 -7.26 6.37
C GLY A 16 -4.36 -6.68 5.44
N LYS A 17 -4.34 -5.38 5.14
CA LYS A 17 -5.25 -4.76 4.17
C LYS A 17 -4.76 -4.95 2.74
N ARG A 18 -5.68 -4.89 1.78
CA ARG A 18 -5.32 -4.84 0.36
C ARG A 18 -4.91 -3.42 -0.03
N VAL A 19 -3.84 -3.31 -0.80
CA VAL A 19 -3.20 -2.06 -1.18
C VAL A 19 -2.92 -2.00 -2.67
N VAL A 20 -3.00 -0.78 -3.20
CA VAL A 20 -2.53 -0.39 -4.51
C VAL A 20 -1.40 0.61 -4.31
N LEU A 21 -0.16 0.14 -4.47
CA LEU A 21 1.06 0.92 -4.22
C LEU A 21 1.29 2.01 -5.26
N PHE A 22 0.79 1.80 -6.49
CA PHE A 22 0.96 2.73 -7.61
C PHE A 22 -0.40 3.03 -8.24
N PRO A 23 -1.14 4.03 -7.73
CA PRO A 23 -2.49 4.33 -8.20
C PRO A 23 -2.56 4.67 -9.69
N SER A 24 -1.51 5.26 -10.26
CA SER A 24 -1.43 5.65 -11.67
C SER A 24 -1.34 4.48 -12.65
N THR A 25 -0.92 3.31 -12.18
CA THR A 25 -0.77 2.09 -13.01
C THR A 25 -1.72 0.99 -12.56
N PHE A 26 -2.70 1.33 -11.71
CA PHE A 26 -3.63 0.35 -11.16
C PHE A 26 -4.64 -0.07 -12.22
N ASP A 27 -4.76 -1.39 -12.36
CA ASP A 27 -5.78 -2.03 -13.16
C ASP A 27 -6.87 -2.55 -12.22
N PRO A 28 -8.12 -2.03 -12.32
CA PRO A 28 -9.22 -2.43 -11.45
C PRO A 28 -9.63 -3.90 -11.62
N GLU A 29 -9.20 -4.56 -12.70
CA GLU A 29 -9.42 -6.00 -12.90
C GLU A 29 -8.41 -6.86 -12.13
N LYS A 30 -7.32 -6.26 -11.63
CA LYS A 30 -6.32 -6.95 -10.81
C LYS A 30 -6.64 -6.86 -9.33
N ILE A 31 -6.49 -7.98 -8.64
CA ILE A 31 -6.68 -8.05 -7.19
C ILE A 31 -5.58 -7.24 -6.52
N ALA A 32 -5.98 -6.22 -5.75
CA ALA A 32 -5.06 -5.44 -4.93
C ALA A 32 -4.35 -6.34 -3.91
N ASP A 33 -3.07 -6.05 -3.73
CA ASP A 33 -2.12 -6.92 -3.09
C ASP A 33 -2.18 -6.78 -1.56
N ARG A 34 -1.92 -7.82 -0.76
CA ARG A 34 -2.09 -7.74 0.71
C ARG A 34 -0.80 -7.35 1.40
N ILE A 35 -0.81 -6.27 2.20
CA ILE A 35 0.35 -5.85 3.00
C ILE A 35 0.64 -6.91 4.05
N THR A 36 1.83 -7.53 3.99
CA THR A 36 2.32 -8.45 5.02
C THR A 36 3.23 -7.73 6.01
N TYR A 37 3.98 -6.74 5.54
CA TYR A 37 4.85 -5.90 6.36
C TYR A 37 4.96 -4.49 5.77
N ALA A 38 5.07 -3.50 6.65
CA ALA A 38 5.42 -2.13 6.31
C ALA A 38 6.08 -1.48 7.52
N ALA A 39 7.15 -0.73 7.28
CA ALA A 39 7.81 0.12 8.25
C ALA A 39 8.38 1.36 7.55
N GLU A 40 8.29 2.51 8.23
CA GLU A 40 8.93 3.74 7.79
C GLU A 40 10.31 3.87 8.42
N TYR A 41 11.29 4.27 7.62
CA TYR A 41 12.62 4.65 8.04
C TYR A 41 13.11 5.82 7.16
N ASP A 42 13.49 6.93 7.79
CA ASP A 42 14.07 8.10 7.09
C ASP A 42 13.24 8.61 5.89
N GLY A 43 11.92 8.77 6.10
CA GLY A 43 10.99 9.24 5.06
C GLY A 43 10.77 8.25 3.91
N THR A 44 11.21 7.00 4.07
CA THR A 44 11.04 5.91 3.11
C THR A 44 10.30 4.76 3.77
N VAL A 45 9.29 4.24 3.09
CA VAL A 45 8.50 3.11 3.56
C VAL A 45 8.99 1.86 2.86
N HIS A 46 9.49 0.92 3.65
CA HIS A 46 9.87 -0.41 3.21
C HIS A 46 8.75 -1.38 3.57
N GLY A 47 8.28 -2.13 2.59
CA GLY A 47 7.21 -3.07 2.81
C GLY A 47 7.29 -4.31 1.94
N VAL A 48 6.40 -5.24 2.27
CA VAL A 48 6.26 -6.53 1.63
C VAL A 48 4.77 -6.76 1.42
N THR A 49 4.37 -7.11 0.20
CA THR A 49 3.06 -7.64 -0.13
C THR A 49 3.15 -9.16 -0.30
N ARG A 50 2.07 -9.82 -0.75
CA ARG A 50 2.17 -11.24 -1.09
C ARG A 50 3.02 -11.45 -2.34
N ASP A 51 2.95 -10.52 -3.30
CA ASP A 51 3.58 -10.68 -4.60
C ASP A 51 5.01 -10.13 -4.67
N GLY A 52 5.46 -9.36 -3.66
CA GLY A 52 6.85 -8.91 -3.63
C GLY A 52 7.19 -7.90 -2.53
N ARG A 53 8.40 -7.35 -2.62
CA ARG A 53 8.87 -6.25 -1.78
C ARG A 53 8.65 -4.92 -2.49
N PHE A 54 8.40 -3.86 -1.72
CA PHE A 54 8.29 -2.50 -2.26
C PHE A 54 9.03 -1.48 -1.39
N THR A 55 9.37 -0.37 -2.03
CA THR A 55 9.94 0.81 -1.38
C THR A 55 9.22 2.03 -1.95
N LEU A 56 8.67 2.86 -1.08
CA LEU A 56 7.94 4.08 -1.44
C LEU A 56 8.47 5.27 -0.64
N LYS A 57 8.34 6.50 -1.17
CA LYS A 57 8.51 7.69 -0.33
C LYS A 57 7.33 7.77 0.64
N ALA A 58 7.56 8.22 1.87
CA ALA A 58 6.51 8.39 2.88
C ALA A 58 5.34 9.26 2.38
N THR A 59 5.62 10.24 1.50
CA THR A 59 4.66 11.14 0.86
C THR A 59 4.02 10.60 -0.43
N SER A 60 4.25 9.34 -0.78
CA SER A 60 3.63 8.73 -1.95
C SER A 60 2.17 8.40 -1.66
N THR A 61 1.28 8.78 -2.57
CA THR A 61 -0.14 8.40 -2.47
C THR A 61 -0.31 6.92 -2.80
N VAL A 62 -1.02 6.20 -1.93
CA VAL A 62 -1.41 4.80 -2.13
C VAL A 62 -2.92 4.66 -1.92
N LEU A 63 -3.52 3.61 -2.49
CA LEU A 63 -4.93 3.27 -2.23
C LEU A 63 -5.00 2.03 -1.35
N VAL A 64 -5.87 2.06 -0.33
CA VAL A 64 -6.15 0.90 0.52
C VAL A 64 -7.62 0.53 0.40
N ASP A 65 -7.91 -0.76 0.29
CA ASP A 65 -9.27 -1.27 0.47
C ASP A 65 -9.58 -1.33 1.97
N PRO A 66 -10.51 -0.52 2.49
CA PRO A 66 -10.81 -0.50 3.92
C PRO A 66 -11.55 -1.76 4.39
N THR A 67 -12.16 -2.51 3.47
CA THR A 67 -13.15 -3.56 3.77
C THR A 67 -12.54 -4.95 4.05
N THR A 68 -11.27 -5.19 3.68
CA THR A 68 -10.62 -6.52 3.77
C THR A 68 -9.37 -6.56 4.62
#